data_AF-A0A392PKZ9-F1
#
_entry.id   AF-A0A392PKZ9-F1
#
_cell.length_a   1.000
_cell.length_b   1.000
_cell.length_c   1.000
_cell.angle_alpha   90.00
_cell.angle_beta   90.00
_cell.angle_gamma   90.00
#
_symmetry.space_group_name_H-M   'P 1'
#
loop_
_entity.id
_entity.type
_entity.pdbx_description
1 polymer ?
#
loop_
_entity_poly.entity_id
_entity_poly.type
_entity_poly.pdbx_seq_one_letter_code
_entity_poly.pdbx_strand_id
1 'polypeptide(L)'
;TIFLPVVGLVDPDKLKPGDLVGVNKDSYLILDTLPSEYDSRVKAMEVDEKPTEDYNDIGGLEKQIQELVEAIVLPMTHKERFQKLGIRPPKGVLLYGPPGTGKTLMARACAAQTNATFLKLAGPQLVQV
;
A
#
# COMPACT_ATOMS: atom_id res chain seq x y z
N THR A 1 27.59 12.71 13.83
CA THR A 1 27.44 11.53 14.70
C THR A 1 27.81 11.93 16.10
N ILE A 2 26.89 11.80 17.05
CA ILE A 2 27.07 12.19 18.47
C ILE A 2 26.82 10.94 19.31
N PHE A 3 27.63 10.71 20.34
CA PHE A 3 27.42 9.65 21.31
C PHE A 3 26.67 10.20 22.52
N LEU A 4 25.54 9.59 22.86
CA LEU A 4 24.68 9.96 23.97
C LEU A 4 24.75 8.86 25.04
N PRO A 5 25.31 9.12 26.23
CA PRO A 5 25.37 8.12 27.29
C PRO A 5 23.99 7.87 27.93
N VAL A 6 23.05 8.82 27.75
CA VAL A 6 21.66 8.74 28.23
C VAL A 6 20.75 9.07 27.05
N VAL A 7 19.75 8.21 26.82
CA VAL A 7 18.84 8.29 25.65
C VAL A 7 17.95 9.54 25.74
N GLY A 8 17.41 9.85 26.91
CA GLY A 8 16.50 10.98 27.13
C GLY A 8 15.16 10.54 27.69
N LEU A 9 14.06 11.05 27.13
CA LEU A 9 12.68 10.78 27.56
C LEU A 9 12.04 9.57 26.87
N VAL A 10 12.67 9.03 25.83
CA VAL A 10 12.17 7.91 25.03
C VAL A 10 12.78 6.59 25.51
N ASP A 11 11.95 5.54 25.60
CA ASP A 11 12.40 4.20 25.95
C ASP A 11 13.33 3.62 24.86
N PRO A 12 14.50 3.08 25.23
CA PRO A 12 15.46 2.51 24.27
C PRO A 12 14.89 1.34 23.47
N ASP A 13 13.93 0.58 24.02
CA ASP A 13 13.30 -0.56 23.35
C ASP A 13 12.42 -0.16 22.15
N LYS A 14 11.97 1.11 22.12
CA LYS A 14 11.16 1.65 21.02
C LYS A 14 12.01 2.16 19.86
N LEU A 15 13.31 2.39 20.08
CA LEU A 15 14.21 2.96 19.10
C LEU A 15 14.86 1.88 18.25
N LYS A 16 14.76 2.04 16.94
CA LYS A 16 15.42 1.18 15.96
C LYS A 16 16.41 1.99 15.12
N PRO A 17 17.50 1.35 14.64
CA PRO A 17 18.40 2.01 13.70
C PRO A 17 17.63 2.52 12.47
N GLY A 18 17.73 3.81 12.19
CA GLY A 18 17.05 4.46 11.07
C GLY A 18 15.78 5.25 11.42
N ASP A 19 15.35 5.22 12.68
CA ASP A 19 14.21 6.02 13.14
C ASP A 19 14.52 7.53 13.15
N LEU A 20 13.52 8.32 12.81
CA LEU A 20 13.58 9.77 12.95
C LEU A 20 13.23 10.13 14.40
N VAL A 21 14.10 10.89 15.06
CA VAL A 21 13.91 11.29 16.46
C VAL A 21 14.04 12.79 16.61
N GLY A 22 13.18 13.36 17.46
CA GLY A 22 13.28 14.75 17.88
C GLY A 22 14.40 14.91 18.91
N VAL A 23 15.39 15.71 18.59
CA VAL A 23 16.56 15.96 19.45
C VAL A 23 16.54 17.39 19.98
N ASN A 24 16.84 17.57 21.26
CA ASN A 24 16.99 18.90 21.86
C ASN A 24 18.24 19.62 21.29
N LYS A 25 18.11 20.90 20.94
CA LYS A 25 19.20 21.67 20.28
C LYS A 25 20.41 21.92 21.16
N ASP A 26 20.22 22.01 22.48
CA ASP A 26 21.27 22.39 23.43
C ASP A 26 21.92 21.16 24.10
N SER A 27 21.10 20.16 24.45
CA SER A 27 21.54 18.98 25.22
C SER A 27 21.68 17.70 24.39
N TYR A 28 21.27 17.72 23.13
CA TYR A 28 21.26 16.56 22.22
C TYR A 28 20.48 15.32 22.72
N LEU A 29 19.67 15.46 23.76
CA LEU A 29 18.83 14.37 24.28
C LEU A 29 17.65 14.09 23.34
N ILE A 30 17.27 12.81 23.24
CA ILE A 30 16.09 12.38 22.48
C ILE A 30 14.84 12.72 23.30
N LEU A 31 13.98 13.57 22.74
CA LEU A 31 12.74 14.02 23.36
C LEU A 31 11.54 13.21 22.91
N ASP A 32 11.47 12.88 21.62
CA ASP A 32 10.33 12.18 21.02
C ASP A 32 10.74 11.38 19.78
N THR A 33 9.93 10.39 19.41
CA THR A 33 10.04 9.64 18.15
C THR A 33 9.15 10.30 17.11
N LEU A 34 9.75 10.74 16.00
CA LEU A 34 9.00 11.29 14.89
C LEU A 34 8.49 10.15 14.00
N PRO A 35 7.27 10.25 13.45
CA PRO A 35 6.80 9.29 12.47
C PRO A 35 7.76 9.26 11.27
N SER A 36 7.99 8.07 10.73
CA SER A 36 8.80 7.89 9.53
C SER A 36 8.28 8.77 8.40
N GLU A 37 9.12 9.68 7.91
CA GLU A 37 8.73 10.62 6.85
C GLU A 37 8.77 9.89 5.50
N TYR A 38 7.60 9.71 4.91
CA TYR A 38 7.49 9.25 3.52
C TYR A 38 7.67 10.44 2.57
N ASP A 39 8.41 10.22 1.49
CA ASP A 39 8.59 11.20 0.40
C ASP A 39 7.22 11.75 -0.03
N SER A 40 7.13 13.06 -0.26
CA SER A 40 5.93 13.73 -0.77
C SER A 40 5.35 13.05 -2.01
N ARG A 41 6.21 12.42 -2.84
CA ARG A 41 5.80 11.62 -4.01
C ARG A 41 5.00 10.38 -3.63
N VAL A 42 5.30 9.74 -2.51
CA VAL A 42 4.55 8.57 -2.01
C VAL A 42 3.19 9.02 -1.47
N LYS A 43 3.15 10.13 -0.74
CA LYS A 43 1.88 10.73 -0.30
C LYS A 43 0.97 11.09 -1.47
N ALA A 44 1.54 11.50 -2.61
CA ALA A 44 0.80 11.77 -3.83
C ALA A 44 0.36 10.50 -4.61
N MET A 45 0.84 9.31 -4.24
CA MET A 45 0.41 8.03 -4.84
C MET A 45 -0.81 7.45 -4.13
N GLU A 46 -1.04 7.84 -2.88
CA GLU A 46 -2.31 7.60 -2.20
C GLU A 46 -3.39 8.38 -2.93
N VAL A 47 -4.38 7.66 -3.47
CA VAL A 47 -5.46 8.31 -4.20
C VAL A 47 -6.46 8.85 -3.16
N ASP A 48 -6.56 10.18 -3.09
CA ASP A 48 -7.51 10.87 -2.21
C ASP A 48 -8.98 10.58 -2.58
N GLU A 49 -9.26 10.31 -3.86
CA GLU A 49 -10.60 9.94 -4.34
C GLU A 49 -10.73 8.42 -4.53
N LYS A 50 -11.67 7.82 -3.78
CA LYS A 50 -12.06 6.44 -4.02
C LYS A 50 -12.69 6.33 -5.41
N PRO A 51 -12.22 5.43 -6.29
CA PRO A 51 -12.93 5.12 -7.52
C PRO A 51 -14.37 4.69 -7.20
N THR A 52 -15.32 5.13 -8.03
CA THR A 52 -16.75 4.82 -7.87
C THR A 52 -17.26 3.87 -8.95
N GLU A 53 -16.38 3.41 -9.84
CA GLU A 53 -16.72 2.48 -10.92
C GLU A 53 -17.16 1.12 -10.35
N ASP A 54 -18.23 0.54 -10.91
CA ASP A 54 -18.72 -0.78 -10.51
C ASP A 54 -18.42 -1.83 -11.59
N TYR A 55 -18.48 -3.11 -11.24
CA TYR A 55 -18.29 -4.19 -12.22
C TYR A 55 -19.39 -4.20 -13.29
N ASN A 56 -20.58 -3.67 -12.97
CA ASN A 56 -21.67 -3.52 -13.93
C ASN A 56 -21.34 -2.57 -15.08
N ASP A 57 -20.37 -1.66 -14.90
CA ASP A 57 -19.92 -0.75 -15.96
C ASP A 57 -18.99 -1.44 -16.98
N ILE A 58 -18.59 -2.70 -16.72
CA ILE A 58 -17.67 -3.48 -17.57
C ILE A 58 -18.44 -4.56 -18.32
N GLY A 59 -18.74 -4.30 -19.59
CA GLY A 59 -19.39 -5.29 -20.47
C GLY A 59 -18.44 -6.36 -21.01
N GLY A 60 -18.90 -7.62 -21.04
CA GLY A 60 -18.28 -8.71 -21.82
C GLY A 60 -16.99 -9.31 -21.24
N LEU A 61 -16.59 -8.94 -20.02
CA LEU A 61 -15.38 -9.41 -19.34
C LEU A 61 -15.67 -10.15 -18.02
N GLU A 62 -16.86 -10.75 -17.89
CA GLU A 62 -17.34 -11.39 -16.66
C GLU A 62 -16.36 -12.45 -16.13
N LYS A 63 -15.80 -13.27 -17.02
CA LYS A 63 -14.83 -14.30 -16.64
C LYS A 63 -13.57 -13.69 -16.02
N GLN A 64 -13.03 -12.63 -16.62
CA GLN A 64 -11.83 -11.96 -16.16
C GLN A 64 -12.08 -11.22 -14.84
N ILE A 65 -13.28 -10.63 -14.67
CA ILE A 65 -13.70 -10.01 -13.42
C ILE A 65 -13.75 -11.06 -12.31
N GLN A 66 -14.35 -12.22 -12.58
CA GLN A 66 -14.41 -13.31 -11.61
C GLN A 66 -13.01 -13.78 -11.19
N GLU A 67 -12.11 -14.04 -12.14
CA GLU A 67 -10.72 -14.44 -11.84
C GLU A 67 -9.98 -13.38 -11.00
N LEU A 68 -10.20 -12.09 -11.28
CA LEU A 68 -9.62 -10.99 -10.51
C LEU A 68 -10.16 -10.94 -9.07
N VAL A 69 -11.48 -11.08 -8.91
CA VAL A 69 -12.16 -11.10 -7.61
C VAL A 69 -11.68 -12.28 -6.77
N GLU A 70 -11.54 -13.45 -7.39
CA GLU A 70 -11.02 -14.65 -6.74
C GLU A 70 -9.56 -14.50 -6.30
N ALA A 71 -8.75 -13.81 -7.10
CA ALA A 71 -7.35 -13.58 -6.78
C ALA A 71 -7.13 -12.49 -5.72
N ILE A 72 -7.97 -11.45 -5.65
CA ILE A 72 -7.74 -10.28 -4.78
C ILE A 72 -8.71 -10.24 -3.61
N VAL A 73 -10.01 -10.30 -3.88
CA VAL A 73 -11.08 -10.06 -2.89
C VAL A 73 -11.23 -11.24 -1.94
N LEU A 74 -11.15 -12.47 -2.47
CA LEU A 74 -11.30 -13.70 -1.69
C LEU A 74 -10.22 -13.85 -0.60
N PRO A 75 -8.92 -13.64 -0.90
CA PRO A 75 -7.87 -13.61 0.12
C PRO A 75 -8.03 -12.50 1.16
N MET A 76 -8.58 -11.34 0.78
CA MET A 76 -8.80 -10.25 1.73
C MET A 76 -9.97 -10.53 2.69
N THR A 77 -11.09 -11.04 2.16
CA THR A 77 -12.34 -11.26 2.90
C THR A 77 -12.36 -12.59 3.66
N HIS A 78 -11.79 -13.66 3.11
CA HIS A 78 -11.91 -15.03 3.62
C HIS A 78 -10.55 -15.68 3.93
N LYS A 79 -9.68 -14.97 4.68
CA LYS A 79 -8.34 -15.46 5.07
C LYS A 79 -8.34 -16.85 5.72
N GLU A 80 -9.36 -17.16 6.52
CA GLU A 80 -9.50 -18.45 7.20
C GLU A 80 -9.59 -19.64 6.24
N ARG A 81 -10.22 -19.48 5.07
CA ARG A 81 -10.35 -20.56 4.09
C ARG A 81 -8.98 -20.94 3.53
N PHE A 82 -8.14 -19.94 3.24
CA PHE A 82 -6.77 -20.15 2.76
C PHE A 82 -5.89 -20.81 3.84
N GLN A 83 -6.05 -20.40 5.10
CA GLN A 83 -5.34 -20.99 6.23
C GLN A 83 -5.75 -22.45 6.48
N LYS A 84 -7.05 -22.76 6.43
CA LYS A 84 -7.57 -24.13 6.60
C LYS A 84 -7.13 -25.08 5.48
N LEU A 85 -7.06 -24.60 4.24
CA LEU A 85 -6.53 -25.39 3.13
C LEU A 85 -5.00 -25.51 3.16
N GLY A 86 -4.29 -24.69 3.94
CA GLY A 86 -2.83 -24.62 3.95
C GLY A 86 -2.23 -24.07 2.66
N ILE A 87 -3.01 -23.37 1.83
CA ILE A 87 -2.55 -22.81 0.55
C ILE A 87 -2.14 -21.34 0.72
N ARG A 88 -1.14 -20.91 -0.05
CA ARG A 88 -0.70 -19.52 -0.08
C ARG A 88 -1.61 -18.71 -1.02
N PRO A 89 -2.11 -17.54 -0.61
CA PRO A 89 -2.89 -16.69 -1.50
C PRO A 89 -2.00 -16.17 -2.64
N PRO A 90 -2.58 -15.89 -3.82
CA PRO A 90 -1.87 -15.24 -4.91
C PRO A 90 -1.37 -13.85 -4.49
N LYS A 91 -0.18 -13.47 -4.95
CA LYS A 91 0.51 -12.23 -4.53
C LYS A 91 0.21 -11.03 -5.42
N GLY A 92 -0.33 -11.26 -6.62
CA GLY A 92 -0.58 -10.22 -7.60
C GLY A 92 -1.16 -10.80 -8.88
N VAL A 93 -1.76 -9.93 -9.68
CA VAL A 93 -2.40 -10.26 -10.95
C VAL A 93 -1.78 -9.39 -12.03
N LEU A 94 -1.54 -9.97 -13.21
CA LEU A 94 -1.04 -9.26 -14.38
C LEU A 94 -2.16 -9.16 -15.43
N LEU A 95 -2.58 -7.94 -15.74
CA LEU A 95 -3.54 -7.67 -16.81
C LEU A 95 -2.77 -7.30 -18.09
N TYR A 96 -2.91 -8.09 -19.15
CA TYR A 96 -2.25 -7.85 -20.44
C TYR A 96 -3.24 -7.91 -21.61
N GLY A 97 -2.80 -7.49 -22.80
CA GLY A 97 -3.58 -7.51 -24.05
C GLY A 97 -3.68 -6.14 -24.72
N PRO A 98 -4.48 -6.01 -25.79
CA PRO A 98 -4.60 -4.79 -26.59
C PRO A 98 -5.04 -3.57 -25.75
N PRO A 99 -4.63 -2.34 -26.14
CA PRO A 99 -5.13 -1.12 -25.53
C PRO A 99 -6.65 -0.98 -25.77
N GLY A 100 -7.36 -0.32 -24.86
CA GLY A 100 -8.81 -0.10 -24.97
C GLY A 100 -9.70 -1.24 -24.45
N THR A 101 -9.13 -2.33 -23.92
CA THR A 101 -9.86 -3.50 -23.37
C THR A 101 -10.28 -3.34 -21.91
N GLY A 102 -10.28 -2.13 -21.35
CA GLY A 102 -10.80 -1.87 -20.00
C GLY A 102 -9.92 -2.30 -18.81
N LYS A 103 -8.64 -2.64 -18.99
CA LYS A 103 -7.74 -3.09 -17.91
C LYS A 103 -7.67 -2.11 -16.72
N THR A 104 -7.51 -0.82 -17.03
CA THR A 104 -7.47 0.24 -16.00
C THR A 104 -8.82 0.40 -15.29
N LEU A 105 -9.92 0.24 -16.03
CA LEU A 105 -11.27 0.37 -15.49
C LEU A 105 -11.58 -0.80 -14.55
N MET A 106 -11.18 -2.01 -14.90
CA MET A 106 -11.29 -3.19 -14.05
C MET A 106 -10.49 -3.07 -12.74
N ALA A 107 -9.28 -2.51 -12.81
CA ALA A 107 -8.47 -2.24 -11.62
C ALA A 107 -9.14 -1.23 -10.67
N ARG A 108 -9.77 -0.19 -11.22
CA ARG A 108 -10.50 0.82 -10.44
C ARG A 108 -11.78 0.25 -9.82
N ALA A 109 -12.57 -0.49 -10.57
CA ALA A 109 -13.77 -1.14 -10.05
C ALA A 109 -13.45 -2.13 -8.91
N CYS A 110 -12.34 -2.86 -9.03
CA CYS A 110 -11.87 -3.73 -7.95
C CYS A 110 -11.45 -2.96 -6.69
N ALA A 111 -10.85 -1.78 -6.85
CA ALA A 111 -10.49 -0.92 -5.73
C ALA A 111 -11.73 -0.33 -5.04
N ALA A 112 -12.74 0.08 -5.83
CA ALA A 112 -14.01 0.59 -5.33
C ALA A 112 -14.73 -0.44 -4.45
N GLN A 113 -14.85 -1.69 -4.92
CA GLN A 113 -15.54 -2.76 -4.22
C GLN A 113 -14.85 -3.24 -2.93
N THR A 114 -13.52 -3.22 -2.89
CA THR A 114 -12.77 -3.73 -1.72
C THR A 114 -12.68 -2.74 -0.58
N ASN A 115 -13.10 -1.48 -0.78
CA ASN A 115 -12.94 -0.37 0.17
C ASN A 115 -11.50 -0.30 0.75
N ALA A 116 -10.53 -0.75 -0.03
CA ALA A 116 -9.11 -0.80 0.33
C ALA A 116 -8.42 0.47 -0.15
N THR A 117 -7.27 0.79 0.45
CA THR A 117 -6.43 1.90 -0.01
C THR A 117 -5.90 1.59 -1.40
N PHE A 118 -6.27 2.41 -2.38
CA PHE A 118 -5.78 2.28 -3.75
C PHE A 118 -4.54 3.16 -3.93
N LEU A 119 -3.40 2.53 -4.21
CA LEU A 119 -2.13 3.20 -4.51
C LEU A 119 -1.91 3.16 -6.02
N LYS A 120 -1.99 4.32 -6.67
CA LYS A 120 -1.75 4.40 -8.12
C LYS A 120 -0.29 4.75 -8.37
N LEU A 121 0.39 3.87 -9.10
CA LEU A 121 1.78 4.05 -9.50
C LEU A 121 1.92 3.93 -11.01
N ALA A 122 2.45 4.96 -11.66
CA ALA A 122 2.83 4.89 -13.06
C ALA A 122 4.33 4.54 -13.17
N GLY A 123 4.68 3.60 -14.07
CA GLY A 123 6.07 3.16 -14.27
C GLY A 123 7.08 4.30 -14.44
N PRO A 124 6.79 5.35 -15.24
CA PRO A 124 7.68 6.50 -15.38
C PRO A 124 7.92 7.30 -14.10
N GLN A 125 7.00 7.26 -13.12
CA GLN A 125 7.16 7.99 -11.85
C GLN A 125 8.25 7.37 -10.96
N LEU A 126 8.62 6.11 -11.20
CA LEU A 126 9.69 5.43 -10.48
C LEU A 126 11.09 5.82 -10.98
N VAL A 127 11.18 6.33 -12.21
CA VAL A 127 12.46 6.74 -12.78
C VAL A 127 12.84 8.08 -12.15
N GLN A 128 13.83 8.05 -11.25
CA GLN A 128 14.49 9.27 -10.77
C GLN A 128 15.53 9.67 -11.81
N VAL A 129 15.33 10.87 -12.38
CA VAL A 129 16.34 11.59 -13.18
C VAL A 129 17.15 12.47 -12.26
#